data_AF-A0A2D6VYQ6-F1
#
_entry.id   AF-A0A2D6VYQ6-F1
#
_cell.length_a   1.000
_cell.length_b   1.000
_cell.length_c   1.000
_cell.angle_alpha   90.00
_cell.angle_beta   90.00
_cell.angle_gamma   90.00
#
_symmetry.space_group_name_H-M   'P 1'
#
loop_
_entity.id
_entity.type
_entity.pdbx_description
1 polymer ?
#
loop_
_entity_poly.entity_id
_entity_poly.type
_entity_poly.pdbx_seq_one_letter_code
_entity_poly.pdbx_strand_id
1 'polypeptide(L)'
;MTSRRTLPAEWAPQSAVMLTWPHPGTDWARRMADVEPVFEAIAKAVLRFEHLVISCEFVARLQQLGQQLNAHAEANGLPGRVITVPAPANDTWARDHGPITVDTADGPTLLDFRFNAWGDKFPWEK
;
A
#
# COMPACT_ATOMS: atom_id res chain seq x y z
N MET A 1 -18.14 28.95 -3.39
CA MET A 1 -17.10 28.92 -2.34
C MET A 1 -16.24 27.69 -2.57
N THR A 2 -14.92 27.83 -2.70
CA THR A 2 -14.03 26.67 -2.74
C THR A 2 -13.95 26.07 -1.34
N SER A 3 -14.33 24.80 -1.17
CA SER A 3 -14.15 24.11 0.10
C SER A 3 -12.66 24.05 0.44
N ARG A 4 -12.30 24.38 1.68
CA ARG A 4 -10.90 24.30 2.15
C ARG A 4 -10.49 22.82 2.20
N ARG A 5 -9.37 22.51 1.58
CA ARG A 5 -8.73 21.18 1.61
C ARG A 5 -7.35 21.32 2.25
N THR A 6 -7.00 20.39 3.13
CA THR A 6 -5.67 20.35 3.76
C THR A 6 -5.06 18.98 3.53
N LEU A 7 -3.83 18.93 3.03
CA LEU A 7 -3.04 17.70 3.04
C LEU A 7 -2.38 17.58 4.42
N PRO A 8 -2.74 16.57 5.24
CA PRO A 8 -2.06 16.35 6.51
C PRO A 8 -0.58 16.07 6.28
N ALA A 9 0.26 16.50 7.22
CA ALA A 9 1.67 16.12 7.20
C ALA A 9 1.82 14.61 7.46
N GLU A 10 2.91 14.01 7.01
CA GLU A 10 3.12 12.56 7.13
C GLU A 10 3.21 12.06 8.59
N TRP A 11 3.55 12.94 9.53
CA TRP A 11 3.56 12.63 10.97
C TRP A 11 2.21 12.87 11.67
N ALA A 12 1.18 13.32 10.96
CA ALA A 12 -0.17 13.39 11.51
C ALA A 12 -0.68 11.97 11.83
N PRO A 13 -1.68 11.81 12.73
CA PRO A 13 -2.29 10.50 12.96
C PRO A 13 -2.77 9.86 11.66
N GLN A 14 -2.45 8.58 11.48
CA GLN A 14 -2.77 7.81 10.27
C GLN A 14 -3.79 6.72 10.61
N SER A 15 -4.57 6.30 9.62
CA SER A 15 -5.49 5.15 9.78
C SER A 15 -4.89 3.85 9.29
N ALA A 16 -3.99 3.92 8.31
CA ALA A 16 -3.24 2.80 7.76
C ALA A 16 -2.07 3.29 6.89
N VAL A 17 -1.09 2.42 6.69
CA VAL A 17 -0.07 2.55 5.63
C VAL A 17 -0.49 1.68 4.43
N MET A 18 -0.20 2.11 3.21
CA MET A 18 -0.49 1.35 1.99
C MET A 18 0.80 0.81 1.35
N LEU A 19 0.78 -0.46 0.95
CA LEU A 19 1.81 -1.09 0.13
C LEU A 19 1.17 -1.72 -1.12
N THR A 20 1.84 -1.58 -2.25
CA THR A 20 1.56 -2.38 -3.45
C THR A 20 2.59 -3.50 -3.50
N TRP A 21 2.11 -4.74 -3.39
CA TRP A 21 2.98 -5.90 -3.19
C TRP A 21 3.74 -6.27 -4.47
N PRO A 22 5.03 -6.64 -4.39
CA PRO A 22 5.78 -7.13 -5.53
C PRO A 22 5.17 -8.42 -6.08
N HIS A 23 5.20 -8.60 -7.39
CA HIS A 23 4.71 -9.82 -8.03
C HIS A 23 5.47 -10.18 -9.31
N PRO A 24 5.35 -11.42 -9.82
CA PRO A 24 6.06 -11.88 -11.02
C PRO A 24 5.72 -11.13 -12.32
N GLY A 25 4.71 -10.26 -12.30
CA GLY A 25 4.31 -9.41 -13.41
C GLY A 25 4.97 -8.02 -13.42
N THR A 26 5.92 -7.78 -12.52
CA THR A 26 6.72 -6.54 -12.41
C THR A 26 8.18 -6.83 -12.73
N ASP A 27 9.02 -5.79 -12.76
CA ASP A 27 10.48 -5.92 -12.92
C ASP A 27 11.15 -6.76 -11.81
N TRP A 28 10.45 -7.01 -10.70
CA TRP A 28 10.93 -7.86 -9.60
C TRP A 28 10.93 -9.35 -9.92
N ALA A 29 10.34 -9.81 -11.02
CA ALA A 29 10.14 -11.24 -11.32
C ALA A 29 11.38 -12.11 -11.10
N ARG A 30 12.58 -11.64 -11.50
CA ARG A 30 13.85 -12.39 -11.38
C ARG A 30 14.49 -12.32 -9.99
N ARG A 31 13.99 -11.47 -9.09
CA ARG A 31 14.52 -11.21 -7.75
C ARG A 31 13.45 -11.32 -6.66
N MET A 32 12.32 -11.96 -6.95
CA MET A 32 11.22 -12.11 -5.98
C MET A 32 11.69 -12.71 -4.65
N ALA A 33 12.60 -13.68 -4.70
CA ALA A 33 13.19 -14.30 -3.50
C ALA A 33 13.98 -13.32 -2.62
N ASP A 34 14.53 -12.25 -3.19
CA ASP A 34 15.27 -11.21 -2.47
C ASP A 34 14.33 -10.08 -2.00
N VAL A 35 13.33 -9.73 -2.82
CA VAL A 35 12.47 -8.55 -2.63
C VAL A 35 11.32 -8.82 -1.68
N GLU A 36 10.68 -9.97 -1.80
CA GLU A 36 9.51 -10.29 -0.99
C GLU A 36 9.79 -10.33 0.53
N PRO A 37 10.93 -10.89 1.00
CA PRO A 37 11.30 -10.79 2.41
C PRO A 37 11.46 -9.35 2.93
N VAL A 38 11.87 -8.41 2.06
CA VAL A 38 11.99 -6.99 2.42
C VAL A 38 10.60 -6.38 2.61
N PHE A 39 9.66 -6.64 1.71
CA PHE A 39 8.28 -6.19 1.85
C PHE A 39 7.60 -6.81 3.09
N GLU A 40 7.87 -8.09 3.38
CA GLU A 40 7.41 -8.72 4.62
C GLU A 40 7.99 -8.05 5.87
N ALA A 41 9.27 -7.68 5.86
CA ALA A 41 9.89 -6.97 6.97
C ALA A 41 9.27 -5.58 7.19
N ILE A 42 9.00 -4.83 6.10
CA ILE A 42 8.31 -3.54 6.16
C ILE A 42 6.89 -3.72 6.71
N ALA A 43 6.13 -4.69 6.20
CA ALA A 43 4.77 -4.96 6.64
C ALA A 43 4.71 -5.28 8.15
N LYS A 44 5.60 -6.17 8.63
CA LYS A 44 5.70 -6.49 10.07
C LYS A 44 6.10 -5.28 10.90
N ALA A 45 6.98 -4.42 10.38
CA ALA A 45 7.37 -3.19 11.07
C ALA A 45 6.20 -2.19 11.20
N VAL A 46 5.40 -2.01 10.14
CA VAL A 46 4.18 -1.18 10.16
C VAL A 46 3.18 -1.69 11.19
N LEU A 47 2.92 -3.01 11.21
CA LEU A 47 1.90 -3.61 12.08
C LEU A 47 2.14 -3.41 13.57
N ARG A 48 3.37 -3.06 13.98
CA ARG A 48 3.68 -2.67 15.36
C ARG A 48 3.02 -1.36 15.79
N PHE A 49 2.59 -0.53 14.84
CA PHE A 49 2.10 0.82 15.09
C PHE A 49 0.74 1.09 14.43
N GLU A 50 0.56 0.66 13.18
CA GLU A 50 -0.58 1.07 12.35
C GLU A 50 -1.20 -0.12 11.60
N HIS A 51 -2.41 0.08 11.08
CA HIS A 51 -2.99 -0.86 10.13
C HIS A 51 -2.25 -0.83 8.78
N LEU A 52 -2.37 -1.91 8.02
CA LEU A 52 -1.70 -2.06 6.74
C LEU A 52 -2.73 -2.41 5.66
N VAL A 53 -2.76 -1.64 4.58
CA VAL A 53 -3.48 -1.97 3.36
C VAL A 53 -2.48 -2.53 2.35
N ILE A 54 -2.74 -3.73 1.84
CA ILE A 54 -1.92 -4.36 0.80
C ILE A 54 -2.75 -4.49 -0.47
N SER A 55 -2.27 -3.90 -1.57
CA SER A 55 -2.77 -4.19 -2.90
C SER A 55 -1.88 -5.18 -3.64
N CYS A 56 -2.47 -6.12 -4.39
CA CYS A 56 -1.74 -7.05 -5.25
C CYS A 56 -2.65 -7.63 -6.34
N GLU A 57 -2.11 -7.83 -7.54
CA GLU A 57 -2.82 -8.41 -8.69
C GLU A 57 -3.16 -9.90 -8.46
N PHE A 58 -2.32 -10.62 -7.71
CA PHE A 58 -2.41 -12.06 -7.52
C PHE A 58 -3.25 -12.40 -6.27
N VAL A 59 -4.56 -12.58 -6.47
CA VAL A 59 -5.55 -12.82 -5.39
C VAL A 59 -5.15 -13.93 -4.43
N ALA A 60 -4.65 -15.07 -4.94
CA ALA A 60 -4.26 -16.20 -4.08
C ALA A 60 -3.08 -15.83 -3.16
N ARG A 61 -2.05 -15.16 -3.69
CA ARG A 61 -0.92 -14.69 -2.88
C ARG A 61 -1.38 -13.62 -1.89
N LEU A 62 -2.25 -12.71 -2.32
CA LEU A 62 -2.82 -11.66 -1.48
C LEU A 62 -3.57 -12.24 -0.27
N GLN A 63 -4.40 -13.27 -0.48
CA GLN A 63 -5.10 -13.96 0.60
C GLN A 63 -4.13 -14.63 1.59
N GLN A 64 -3.10 -15.31 1.07
CA GLN A 64 -2.05 -15.92 1.90
C GLN A 64 -1.33 -14.87 2.74
N LEU A 65 -0.92 -13.74 2.14
CA LEU A 65 -0.28 -12.64 2.84
C LEU A 65 -1.17 -12.08 3.95
N GLY A 66 -2.44 -11.84 3.65
CA GLY A 66 -3.42 -11.36 4.64
C GLY A 66 -3.54 -12.31 5.83
N GLN A 67 -3.61 -13.61 5.60
CA GLN A 67 -3.65 -14.62 6.67
C GLN A 67 -2.35 -14.65 7.48
N GLN A 68 -1.20 -14.72 6.80
CA GLN A 68 0.12 -14.84 7.44
C GLN A 68 0.46 -13.62 8.29
N LEU A 69 0.20 -12.41 7.78
CA LEU A 69 0.53 -11.17 8.49
C LEU A 69 -0.46 -10.89 9.63
N ASN A 70 -1.75 -11.19 9.47
CA ASN A 70 -2.70 -11.08 10.58
C ASN A 70 -2.41 -12.10 11.69
N ALA A 71 -2.09 -13.35 11.33
CA ALA A 71 -1.68 -14.35 12.32
C ALA A 71 -0.38 -13.94 13.05
N HIS A 72 0.57 -13.32 12.34
CA HIS A 72 1.77 -12.76 12.97
C HIS A 72 1.41 -11.63 13.94
N ALA A 73 0.55 -10.69 13.56
CA ALA A 73 0.13 -9.60 14.42
C ALA A 73 -0.56 -10.11 15.69
N GLU A 74 -1.49 -11.05 15.55
CA GLU A 74 -2.21 -11.68 16.66
C GLU A 74 -1.25 -12.42 17.61
N ALA A 75 -0.38 -13.27 17.07
CA ALA A 75 0.59 -14.04 17.87
C ALA A 75 1.57 -13.16 18.67
N ASN A 76 1.79 -11.92 18.24
CA ASN A 76 2.69 -10.96 18.89
C ASN A 76 1.94 -9.83 19.63
N GLY A 77 0.60 -9.88 19.71
CA GLY A 77 -0.21 -8.86 20.37
C GLY A 77 -0.06 -7.46 19.75
N LEU A 78 0.18 -7.37 18.44
CA LEU A 78 0.38 -6.11 17.74
C LEU A 78 -0.96 -5.39 17.48
N PRO A 79 -1.00 -4.05 17.47
CA PRO A 79 -2.23 -3.29 17.26
C PRO A 79 -2.67 -3.24 15.78
N GLY A 80 -1.74 -3.44 14.85
CA GLY A 80 -2.00 -3.41 13.42
C GLY A 80 -2.77 -4.62 12.92
N ARG A 81 -3.59 -4.42 11.88
CA ARG A 81 -4.22 -5.49 11.10
C ARG A 81 -4.01 -5.26 9.62
N VAL A 82 -3.98 -6.34 8.85
CA VAL A 82 -3.85 -6.29 7.39
C VAL A 82 -5.22 -6.33 6.73
N ILE A 83 -5.46 -5.36 5.85
CA ILE A 83 -6.58 -5.33 4.89
C ILE A 83 -5.99 -5.61 3.52
N THR A 84 -6.59 -6.55 2.80
CA THR A 84 -6.12 -6.95 1.47
C THR A 84 -7.09 -6.47 0.41
N VAL A 85 -6.56 -5.88 -0.66
CA VAL A 85 -7.34 -5.33 -1.78
C VAL A 85 -6.82 -5.89 -3.10
N PRO A 86 -7.59 -6.72 -3.83
CA PRO A 86 -7.16 -7.20 -5.13
C PRO A 86 -7.19 -6.04 -6.13
N ALA A 87 -6.02 -5.63 -6.63
CA ALA A 87 -5.88 -4.58 -7.62
C ALA A 87 -4.64 -4.83 -8.48
N PRO A 88 -4.74 -4.71 -9.81
CA PRO A 88 -3.59 -4.82 -10.69
C PRO A 88 -2.62 -3.65 -10.47
N ALA A 89 -1.35 -3.85 -10.77
CA ALA A 89 -0.34 -2.81 -10.74
C ALA A 89 0.81 -3.14 -11.71
N ASN A 90 1.47 -2.10 -12.22
CA ASN A 90 2.67 -2.28 -13.05
C ASN A 90 3.94 -2.39 -12.18
N ASP A 91 3.91 -1.82 -10.98
CA ASP A 91 5.04 -1.80 -10.05
C ASP A 91 4.55 -1.53 -8.60
N THR A 92 5.48 -1.48 -7.65
CA THR A 92 5.27 -1.46 -6.20
C THR A 92 5.19 -0.06 -5.57
N TRP A 93 5.32 1.01 -6.36
CA TRP A 93 5.53 2.39 -5.89
C TRP A 93 4.24 3.07 -5.42
N ALA A 94 3.59 2.49 -4.40
CA ALA A 94 2.37 3.00 -3.78
C ALA A 94 2.44 4.48 -3.35
N ARG A 95 3.63 5.02 -3.12
CA ARG A 95 3.85 6.44 -2.85
C ARG A 95 3.50 7.35 -4.04
N ASP A 96 3.74 6.87 -5.25
CA ASP A 96 3.70 7.69 -6.46
C ASP A 96 2.37 7.51 -7.22
N HIS A 97 1.82 6.29 -7.20
CA HIS A 97 0.52 5.98 -7.82
C HIS A 97 -0.64 5.93 -6.82
N GLY A 98 -0.37 5.92 -5.52
CA GLY A 98 -1.40 5.85 -4.50
C GLY A 98 -2.17 7.16 -4.33
N PRO A 99 -3.36 7.11 -3.69
CA PRO A 99 -4.14 8.30 -3.49
C PRO A 99 -3.47 9.27 -2.52
N ILE A 100 -3.68 10.57 -2.75
CA ILE A 100 -3.33 11.61 -1.79
C ILE A 100 -4.57 11.93 -0.96
N THR A 101 -4.54 11.57 0.32
CA THR A 101 -5.65 11.86 1.25
C THR A 101 -5.60 13.30 1.72
N VAL A 102 -6.70 14.03 1.55
CA VAL A 102 -6.87 15.39 2.09
C VAL A 102 -8.06 15.46 3.03
N ASP A 103 -7.94 16.30 4.06
CA ASP A 103 -9.05 16.62 4.94
C ASP A 103 -9.95 17.67 4.29
N THR A 104 -11.24 17.40 4.29
CA THR A 104 -12.30 18.29 3.80
C THR A 104 -13.37 18.49 4.87
N ALA A 105 -14.37 19.35 4.61
CA ALA A 105 -15.49 19.55 5.53
C ALA A 105 -16.33 18.28 5.75
N ASP A 106 -16.35 17.37 4.78
CA ASP A 106 -17.11 16.11 4.80
C ASP A 106 -16.25 14.93 5.31
N GLY A 107 -15.01 15.20 5.72
CA GLY A 107 -14.03 14.21 6.17
C GLY A 107 -12.90 13.92 5.17
N PRO A 108 -12.09 12.87 5.43
CA PRO A 108 -10.99 12.49 4.57
C PRO A 108 -11.49 12.14 3.15
N THR A 109 -10.86 12.75 2.15
CA THR A 109 -11.16 12.52 0.72
C THR A 109 -9.89 12.04 0.03
N LEU A 110 -10.00 10.98 -0.76
CA LEU A 110 -8.91 10.46 -1.58
C LEU A 110 -8.85 11.23 -2.90
N LEU A 111 -7.69 11.83 -3.20
CA LEU A 111 -7.41 12.43 -4.50
C LEU A 111 -6.62 11.44 -5.36
N ASP A 112 -7.13 11.17 -6.55
CA ASP A 112 -6.50 10.31 -7.55
C ASP A 112 -5.85 11.19 -8.63
N PHE A 113 -4.54 11.36 -8.54
CA PHE A 113 -3.77 12.11 -9.53
C PHE A 113 -3.30 11.16 -10.62
N ARG A 114 -3.24 11.65 -11.86
CA ARG A 114 -2.67 10.88 -12.96
C ARG A 114 -1.18 10.60 -12.70
N PHE A 115 -0.84 9.34 -12.59
CA PHE A 115 0.54 8.84 -12.64
C PHE A 115 0.90 8.47 -14.09
N ASN A 116 2.14 8.73 -14.51
CA ASN A 116 2.62 8.37 -15.85
C ASN A 116 4.02 7.74 -15.84
N ALA A 117 4.37 6.98 -14.79
CA ALA A 117 5.69 6.34 -14.65
C ALA A 117 6.88 7.32 -14.82
N TRP A 118 6.85 8.41 -14.05
CA TRP A 118 7.92 9.41 -13.97
C TRP A 118 8.34 10.00 -15.32
N GLY A 119 7.34 10.35 -16.15
CA GLY A 119 7.54 10.95 -17.47
C GLY A 119 7.56 9.92 -18.60
N ASP A 120 6.61 8.99 -18.59
CA ASP A 120 6.40 7.94 -19.60
C ASP A 120 7.63 7.05 -19.83
N LYS A 121 8.42 6.83 -18.76
CA LYS A 121 9.64 6.01 -18.82
C LYS A 121 9.37 4.52 -18.70
N PHE A 122 8.25 4.13 -18.11
CA PHE A 122 7.83 2.76 -17.89
C PHE A 122 6.32 2.60 -18.17
N PRO A 123 5.80 1.37 -18.30
CA PRO A 123 4.35 1.12 -18.35
C PRO A 123 3.63 1.58 -17.08
N TRP A 124 2.40 2.09 -17.21
CA TRP A 124 1.60 2.65 -16.11
C TRP A 124 0.08 2.46 -16.27
N GLU A 125 -0.35 1.61 -17.19
CA GLU A 125 -1.75 1.51 -17.62
C GLU A 125 -2.64 0.69 -16.67
N LYS A 126 -2.03 -0.21 -15.88
CA LYS A 126 -2.70 -0.91 -14.78
C LYS A 126 -2.93 -0.04 -13.56
#